data_AF-A0A2V5QKI0-F1
#
_entry.id   AF-A0A2V5QKI0-F1
#
_cell.length_a   1.000
_cell.length_b   1.000
_cell.length_c   1.000
_cell.angle_alpha   90.00
_cell.angle_beta   90.00
_cell.angle_gamma   90.00
#
_symmetry.space_group_name_H-M   'P 1'
#
loop_
_entity.id
_entity.type
_entity.pdbx_description
1 polymer ?
#
loop_
_entity_poly.entity_id
_entity_poly.type
_entity_poly.pdbx_seq_one_letter_code
_entity_poly.pdbx_strand_id
1 'polypeptide(L)'
;MRLSARLIISWLYFAAVIAACAAEEDKETADALRRASDVVLKARKASDLDASLIELHRLAATPARFGSGNPERESAVNRLHDAARFLQQWQNYLWAVEGEKFDNGIRILTDLAQTEQSPLDVPRSEILARARWLEGQDRAQADSYAAPILQSTHSLDDLPKALTQLKSRPAYKSQALSNLVNGLEAVCKAHLAFKEGVATTLPPTYWQTGDTNPIVTRLRAELLLLVLPRILGVEQTDPPKTGETVDDYLMRMRAAAVARRDFELLSRTISAAREISSSIAGPGQSLIGQDYTSFLYWREGQNAERAKRFFEAALAYRRALSSATPAVPVEFIGQRLDAIEKEHPDEFTQATEVIRRCNSPDIAPRGYGTPGGLTIPVVSPRPTPLRTPSPTASPTS
;
A
#
# COMPACT_ATOMS: atom_id res chain seq x y z
N MET A 1 -74.57 36.41 2.89
CA MET A 1 -73.64 36.61 1.76
C MET A 1 -73.57 35.31 0.96
N ARG A 2 -74.25 35.22 -0.18
CA ARG A 2 -74.15 34.07 -1.10
C ARG A 2 -72.99 34.35 -2.04
N LEU A 3 -71.82 33.74 -1.80
CA LEU A 3 -70.76 33.67 -2.81
C LEU A 3 -71.38 33.02 -4.06
N SER A 4 -71.41 33.78 -5.15
CA SER A 4 -71.97 33.33 -6.42
C SER A 4 -71.32 32.01 -6.83
N ALA A 5 -72.11 30.98 -7.14
CA ALA A 5 -71.60 29.68 -7.59
C ALA A 5 -70.61 29.79 -8.76
N ARG A 6 -70.68 30.88 -9.55
CA ARG A 6 -69.74 31.22 -10.61
C ARG A 6 -68.31 31.51 -10.12
N LEU A 7 -68.16 32.11 -8.94
CA LEU A 7 -66.85 32.40 -8.33
C LEU A 7 -66.16 31.11 -7.83
N ILE A 8 -66.94 30.17 -7.29
CA ILE A 8 -66.45 28.87 -6.82
C ILE A 8 -66.03 28.00 -8.02
N ILE A 9 -66.85 27.96 -9.08
CA ILE A 9 -66.53 27.22 -10.31
C ILE A 9 -65.28 27.79 -11.00
N SER A 10 -65.14 29.12 -11.06
CA SER A 10 -63.96 29.78 -11.63
C SER A 10 -62.68 29.49 -10.83
N TRP A 11 -62.77 29.41 -9.50
CA TRP A 11 -61.64 29.07 -8.63
C TRP A 11 -61.21 27.61 -8.78
N LEU A 12 -62.17 26.69 -8.86
CA LEU A 12 -61.89 25.26 -9.09
C LEU A 12 -61.27 25.02 -10.46
N TYR A 13 -61.71 25.75 -11.49
CA TYR A 13 -61.12 25.66 -12.82
C TYR A 13 -59.68 26.18 -12.85
N PHE A 14 -59.42 27.30 -12.17
CA PHE A 14 -58.07 27.86 -12.05
C PHE A 14 -57.12 26.94 -11.28
N ALA A 15 -57.57 26.35 -10.17
CA ALA A 15 -56.80 25.38 -9.40
C ALA A 15 -56.50 24.09 -10.19
N ALA A 16 -57.48 23.60 -10.97
CA ALA A 16 -57.29 22.43 -11.83
C ALA A 16 -56.28 22.69 -12.96
N VAL A 17 -56.29 23.89 -13.55
CA VAL A 17 -55.30 24.31 -14.56
C VAL A 17 -53.91 24.41 -13.96
N ILE A 18 -53.77 24.98 -12.76
CA ILE A 18 -52.46 25.04 -12.06
C ILE A 18 -51.93 23.64 -11.75
N ALA A 19 -52.78 22.74 -11.23
CA ALA A 19 -52.38 21.37 -10.92
C ALA A 19 -52.01 20.57 -12.17
N ALA A 20 -52.73 20.75 -13.28
CA ALA A 20 -52.41 20.12 -14.56
C ALA A 20 -51.07 20.63 -15.12
N CYS A 21 -50.80 21.94 -15.05
CA CYS A 21 -49.52 22.51 -15.47
C CYS A 21 -48.34 22.03 -14.60
N ALA A 22 -48.52 21.93 -13.28
CA ALA A 22 -47.48 21.40 -12.38
C ALA A 22 -47.17 19.92 -12.68
N ALA A 23 -48.20 19.10 -12.90
CA ALA A 23 -48.02 17.69 -13.26
C ALA A 23 -47.35 17.51 -14.64
N GLU A 24 -47.58 18.42 -15.58
CA GLU A 24 -46.93 18.43 -16.89
C GLU A 24 -45.45 18.84 -16.80
N GLU A 25 -45.11 19.86 -15.99
CA GLU A 25 -43.72 20.28 -15.72
C GLU A 25 -42.91 19.16 -15.03
N ASP A 26 -43.52 18.45 -14.06
CA ASP A 26 -42.90 17.31 -13.38
C ASP A 26 -42.66 16.13 -14.33
N LYS A 27 -43.62 15.87 -15.24
CA LYS A 27 -43.49 14.83 -16.25
C LYS A 27 -42.39 15.15 -17.27
N GLU A 28 -42.33 16.40 -17.77
CA GLU A 28 -41.28 16.82 -18.71
C GLU A 28 -39.89 16.68 -18.08
N THR A 29 -39.76 17.06 -16.80
CA THR A 29 -38.53 16.90 -16.02
C THR A 29 -38.14 15.43 -15.86
N ALA A 30 -39.08 14.57 -15.44
CA ALA A 30 -38.84 13.14 -15.26
C ALA A 30 -38.45 12.45 -16.58
N ASP A 31 -39.15 12.80 -17.67
CA ASP A 31 -38.87 12.25 -19.00
C ASP A 31 -37.48 12.68 -19.51
N ALA A 32 -37.06 13.92 -19.25
CA ALA A 32 -35.73 14.42 -19.61
C ALA A 32 -34.61 13.73 -18.81
N LEU A 33 -34.79 13.55 -17.49
CA LEU A 33 -33.84 12.82 -16.65
C LEU A 33 -33.72 11.36 -17.10
N ARG A 34 -34.83 10.71 -17.46
CA ARG A 34 -34.84 9.35 -17.98
C ARG A 34 -34.09 9.24 -19.31
N ARG A 35 -34.33 10.17 -20.25
CA ARG A 35 -33.57 10.23 -21.52
C ARG A 35 -32.07 10.40 -21.27
N ALA A 36 -31.69 11.32 -20.36
CA ALA A 36 -30.30 11.54 -20.01
C ALA A 36 -29.64 10.27 -19.43
N SER A 37 -30.33 9.53 -18.57
CA SER A 37 -29.88 8.24 -18.04
C SER A 37 -29.71 7.17 -19.13
N ASP A 38 -30.63 7.09 -20.08
CA ASP A 38 -30.52 6.13 -21.19
C ASP A 38 -29.34 6.44 -22.13
N VAL A 39 -29.06 7.73 -22.35
CA VAL A 39 -28.00 8.19 -23.24
C VAL A 39 -26.63 8.03 -22.58
N VAL A 40 -26.49 8.32 -21.28
CA VAL A 40 -25.18 8.34 -20.60
C VAL A 40 -24.47 6.99 -20.63
N LEU A 41 -25.21 5.90 -20.50
CA LEU A 41 -24.66 4.54 -20.56
C LEU A 41 -24.25 4.11 -21.97
N LYS A 42 -24.93 4.64 -23.00
CA LYS A 42 -24.71 4.29 -24.42
C LYS A 42 -23.70 5.20 -25.12
N ALA A 43 -23.44 6.38 -24.56
CA ALA A 43 -22.52 7.36 -25.12
C ALA A 43 -21.10 6.78 -25.28
N ARG A 44 -20.55 6.96 -26.47
CA ARG A 44 -19.18 6.56 -26.83
C ARG A 44 -18.26 7.76 -27.03
N LYS A 45 -18.84 8.91 -27.35
CA LYS A 45 -18.13 10.19 -27.52
C LYS A 45 -18.72 11.25 -26.61
N ALA A 46 -17.92 12.24 -26.22
CA ALA A 46 -18.44 13.32 -25.38
C ALA A 46 -19.60 14.08 -26.06
N SER A 47 -19.52 14.26 -27.39
CA SER A 47 -20.57 14.91 -28.18
C SER A 47 -21.92 14.20 -28.16
N ASP A 48 -21.95 12.90 -27.82
CA ASP A 48 -23.21 12.14 -27.74
C ASP A 48 -24.12 12.64 -26.60
N LEU A 49 -23.56 13.37 -25.62
CA LEU A 49 -24.28 13.92 -24.47
C LEU A 49 -24.77 15.37 -24.67
N ASP A 50 -24.33 16.06 -25.74
CA ASP A 50 -24.58 17.49 -25.93
C ASP A 50 -26.08 17.81 -25.98
N ALA A 51 -26.87 16.99 -26.70
CA ALA A 51 -28.31 17.19 -26.83
C ALA A 51 -29.03 17.09 -25.47
N SER A 52 -28.66 16.10 -24.65
CA SER A 52 -29.22 15.93 -23.31
C SER A 52 -28.81 17.06 -22.37
N LEU A 53 -27.56 17.53 -22.44
CA LEU A 53 -27.10 18.68 -21.65
C LEU A 53 -27.83 19.97 -22.01
N ILE A 54 -28.01 20.24 -23.31
CA ILE A 54 -28.77 21.40 -23.79
C ILE A 54 -30.22 21.31 -23.30
N GLU A 55 -30.83 20.13 -23.37
CA GLU A 55 -32.20 19.91 -22.88
C GLU A 55 -32.32 20.18 -21.37
N LEU A 56 -31.43 19.61 -20.54
CA LEU A 56 -31.44 19.80 -19.09
C LEU A 56 -31.23 21.27 -18.70
N HIS A 57 -30.28 21.97 -19.34
CA HIS A 57 -30.06 23.41 -19.10
C HIS A 57 -31.26 24.25 -19.53
N ARG A 58 -31.90 23.93 -20.66
CA ARG A 58 -33.11 24.63 -21.13
C ARG A 58 -34.25 24.50 -20.13
N LEU A 59 -34.49 23.30 -19.61
CA LEU A 59 -35.54 23.04 -18.62
C LEU A 59 -35.24 23.75 -17.30
N ALA A 60 -33.99 23.71 -16.84
CA ALA A 60 -33.56 24.40 -15.62
C ALA A 60 -33.68 25.94 -15.72
N ALA A 61 -33.48 26.51 -16.92
CA ALA A 61 -33.58 27.94 -17.17
C ALA A 61 -35.01 28.44 -17.45
N THR A 62 -35.99 27.55 -17.58
CA THR A 62 -37.36 27.94 -17.91
C THR A 62 -38.01 28.71 -16.75
N PRO A 63 -38.47 29.97 -16.96
CA PRO A 63 -39.11 30.77 -15.92
C PRO A 63 -40.38 30.12 -15.38
N ALA A 64 -40.71 30.37 -14.12
CA ALA A 64 -41.95 29.88 -13.52
C ALA A 64 -43.16 30.47 -14.21
N ARG A 65 -44.01 29.61 -14.79
CA ARG A 65 -45.30 30.01 -15.36
C ARG A 65 -46.23 30.55 -14.26
N PHE A 66 -46.07 30.11 -13.01
CA PHE A 66 -46.78 30.61 -11.83
C PHE A 66 -45.89 30.60 -10.58
N GLY A 67 -45.79 31.73 -9.88
CA GLY A 67 -45.33 31.86 -8.49
C GLY A 67 -43.86 31.50 -8.18
N SER A 68 -43.04 32.49 -7.81
CA SER A 68 -41.60 32.35 -7.51
C SER A 68 -41.27 31.72 -6.14
N GLY A 69 -41.98 30.67 -5.71
CA GLY A 69 -41.79 30.10 -4.36
C GLY A 69 -42.28 28.67 -4.14
N ASN A 70 -42.40 27.84 -5.18
CA ASN A 70 -42.79 26.44 -5.02
C ASN A 70 -41.55 25.57 -4.67
N PRO A 71 -41.47 24.96 -3.47
CA PRO A 71 -40.34 24.09 -3.07
C PRO A 71 -40.19 22.84 -3.96
N GLU A 72 -41.28 22.34 -4.56
CA GLU A 72 -41.22 21.20 -5.48
C GLU A 72 -40.49 21.56 -6.78
N ARG A 73 -40.71 22.80 -7.27
CA ARG A 73 -40.01 23.33 -8.44
C ARG A 73 -38.53 23.53 -8.15
N GLU A 74 -38.20 24.09 -6.98
CA GLU A 74 -36.80 24.26 -6.58
C GLU A 74 -36.08 22.90 -6.51
N SER A 75 -36.76 21.87 -5.96
CA SER A 75 -36.28 20.49 -5.97
C SER A 75 -36.10 19.93 -7.40
N ALA A 76 -37.05 20.16 -8.32
CA ALA A 76 -36.94 19.75 -9.71
C ALA A 76 -35.76 20.43 -10.44
N VAL A 77 -35.60 21.73 -10.25
CA VAL A 77 -34.49 22.51 -10.83
C VAL A 77 -33.15 22.05 -10.27
N ASN A 78 -33.05 21.77 -8.97
CA ASN A 78 -31.83 21.22 -8.37
C ASN A 78 -31.48 19.84 -8.96
N ARG A 79 -32.46 18.94 -9.12
CA ARG A 79 -32.26 17.64 -9.79
C ARG A 79 -31.75 17.80 -11.22
N LEU A 80 -32.28 18.75 -11.99
CA LEU A 80 -31.81 19.05 -13.35
C LEU A 80 -30.36 19.55 -13.36
N HIS A 81 -29.98 20.44 -12.43
CA HIS A 81 -28.60 20.92 -12.31
C HIS A 81 -27.63 19.82 -11.89
N ASP A 82 -28.02 18.96 -10.95
CA ASP A 82 -27.20 17.83 -10.51
C ASP A 82 -27.00 16.81 -11.64
N ALA A 83 -28.07 16.51 -12.39
CA ALA A 83 -28.00 15.68 -13.59
C ALA A 83 -27.10 16.30 -14.68
N ALA A 84 -27.20 17.60 -14.92
CA ALA A 84 -26.33 18.29 -15.88
C ALA A 84 -24.86 18.26 -15.45
N ARG A 85 -24.57 18.48 -14.15
CA ARG A 85 -23.22 18.37 -13.59
C ARG A 85 -22.66 16.95 -13.75
N PHE A 86 -23.48 15.93 -13.49
CA PHE A 86 -23.10 14.53 -13.72
C PHE A 86 -22.77 14.26 -15.18
N LEU A 87 -23.63 14.68 -16.12
CA LEU A 87 -23.37 14.52 -17.56
C LEU A 87 -22.10 15.25 -18.00
N GLN A 88 -21.83 16.44 -17.46
CA GLN A 88 -20.61 17.19 -17.77
C GLN A 88 -19.35 16.43 -17.29
N GLN A 89 -19.39 15.84 -16.10
CA GLN A 89 -18.29 14.98 -15.64
C GLN A 89 -18.16 13.74 -16.52
N TRP A 90 -19.27 13.13 -16.94
CA TRP A 90 -19.24 12.01 -17.87
C TRP A 90 -18.67 12.40 -19.24
N GLN A 91 -19.00 13.59 -19.77
CA GLN A 91 -18.37 14.14 -20.97
C GLN A 91 -16.87 14.33 -20.79
N ASN A 92 -16.43 14.88 -19.65
CA ASN A 92 -15.01 15.04 -19.35
C ASN A 92 -14.29 13.69 -19.30
N TYR A 93 -14.95 12.66 -18.77
CA TYR A 93 -14.46 11.28 -18.82
C TYR A 93 -14.32 10.80 -20.27
N LEU A 94 -15.35 10.94 -21.11
CA LEU A 94 -15.30 10.51 -22.52
C LEU A 94 -14.21 11.25 -23.30
N TRP A 95 -14.05 12.56 -23.08
CA TRP A 95 -12.94 13.34 -23.64
C TRP A 95 -11.56 12.87 -23.16
N ALA A 96 -11.45 12.46 -21.90
CA ALA A 96 -10.21 11.90 -21.37
C ALA A 96 -9.88 10.58 -22.07
N VAL A 97 -10.88 9.72 -22.33
CA VAL A 97 -10.70 8.48 -23.10
C VAL A 97 -10.30 8.76 -24.55
N GLU A 98 -10.98 9.69 -25.23
CA GLU A 98 -10.65 10.08 -26.61
C GLU A 98 -9.22 10.63 -26.74
N GLY A 99 -8.75 11.35 -25.72
CA GLY A 99 -7.40 11.89 -25.66
C GLY A 99 -6.34 10.94 -25.08
N GLU A 100 -6.67 9.66 -24.84
CA GLU A 100 -5.80 8.65 -24.20
C GLU A 100 -5.24 9.12 -22.83
N LYS A 101 -5.99 9.95 -22.10
CA LYS A 101 -5.68 10.43 -20.74
C LYS A 101 -6.42 9.59 -19.72
N PHE A 102 -6.08 8.30 -19.66
CA PHE A 102 -6.79 7.32 -18.84
C PHE A 102 -6.75 7.65 -17.34
N ASP A 103 -5.65 8.22 -16.85
CA ASP A 103 -5.49 8.73 -15.48
C ASP A 103 -6.60 9.71 -15.08
N ASN A 104 -6.87 10.68 -15.95
CA ASN A 104 -7.89 11.69 -15.73
C ASN A 104 -9.29 11.07 -15.78
N GLY A 105 -9.52 10.13 -16.71
CA GLY A 105 -10.77 9.37 -16.79
C GLY A 105 -11.04 8.55 -15.52
N ILE A 106 -10.03 7.84 -14.99
CA ILE A 106 -10.12 7.06 -13.74
C ILE A 106 -10.48 7.97 -12.57
N ARG A 107 -9.79 9.11 -12.44
CA ARG A 107 -10.05 10.10 -11.38
C ARG A 107 -11.48 10.61 -11.43
N ILE A 108 -11.96 11.01 -12.62
CA ILE A 108 -13.34 11.49 -12.81
C ILE A 108 -14.37 10.40 -12.43
N LEU A 109 -14.18 9.17 -12.88
CA LEU A 109 -15.09 8.07 -12.55
C LEU A 109 -15.06 7.70 -11.07
N THR A 110 -13.90 7.78 -10.42
CA THR A 110 -13.77 7.51 -8.98
C THR A 110 -14.46 8.59 -8.15
N ASP A 111 -14.33 9.86 -8.54
CA ASP A 111 -15.05 10.98 -7.93
C ASP A 111 -16.57 10.81 -8.08
N LEU A 112 -17.04 10.47 -9.29
CA LEU A 112 -18.44 10.14 -9.54
C LEU A 112 -18.94 8.97 -8.69
N ALA A 113 -18.13 7.92 -8.51
CA ALA A 113 -18.48 6.75 -7.72
C ALA A 113 -18.51 6.99 -6.19
N GLN A 114 -18.00 8.13 -5.71
CA GLN A 114 -18.08 8.55 -4.31
C GLN A 114 -19.35 9.33 -3.99
N THR A 115 -20.08 9.77 -5.01
CA THR A 115 -21.37 10.46 -4.82
C THR A 115 -22.42 9.46 -4.34
N GLU A 116 -23.00 9.69 -3.16
CA GLU A 116 -23.92 8.74 -2.48
C GLU A 116 -25.20 8.46 -3.28
N GLN A 117 -25.71 9.46 -4.01
CA GLN A 117 -26.89 9.34 -4.87
C GLN A 117 -26.56 9.88 -6.27
N SER A 118 -26.52 8.99 -7.25
CA SER A 118 -26.35 9.39 -8.66
C SER A 118 -27.64 10.07 -9.15
N PRO A 119 -27.58 11.31 -9.68
CA PRO A 119 -28.75 12.04 -10.16
C PRO A 119 -29.41 11.44 -11.41
N LEU A 120 -28.76 10.48 -12.08
CA LEU A 120 -29.25 9.78 -13.26
C LEU A 120 -29.43 8.27 -13.05
N ASP A 121 -29.51 7.80 -11.80
CA ASP A 121 -29.68 6.37 -11.47
C ASP A 121 -28.63 5.42 -12.07
N VAL A 122 -27.44 5.94 -12.42
CA VAL A 122 -26.32 5.12 -12.90
C VAL A 122 -25.77 4.27 -11.73
N PRO A 123 -25.74 2.94 -11.86
CA PRO A 123 -25.23 2.09 -10.78
C PRO A 123 -23.75 2.36 -10.50
N ARG A 124 -23.39 2.52 -9.22
CA ARG A 124 -21.98 2.68 -8.79
C ARG A 124 -21.07 1.56 -9.31
N SER A 125 -21.59 0.34 -9.39
CA SER A 125 -20.87 -0.82 -9.94
C SER A 125 -20.47 -0.63 -11.41
N GLU A 126 -21.31 0.02 -12.22
CA GLU A 126 -21.03 0.32 -13.63
C GLU A 126 -19.93 1.39 -13.76
N ILE A 127 -20.00 2.44 -12.94
CA ILE A 127 -18.97 3.50 -12.89
C ILE A 127 -17.61 2.90 -12.54
N LEU A 128 -17.58 2.04 -11.50
CA LEU A 128 -16.36 1.35 -11.08
C LEU A 128 -15.87 0.32 -12.10
N ALA A 129 -16.75 -0.36 -12.83
CA ALA A 129 -16.36 -1.28 -13.90
C ALA A 129 -15.65 -0.54 -15.03
N ARG A 130 -16.14 0.65 -15.41
CA ARG A 130 -15.47 1.52 -16.40
C ARG A 130 -14.13 2.05 -15.89
N ALA A 131 -14.04 2.46 -14.62
CA ALA A 131 -12.78 2.88 -14.01
C ALA A 131 -11.73 1.75 -14.07
N ARG A 132 -12.10 0.51 -13.71
CA ARG A 132 -11.23 -0.67 -13.80
C ARG A 132 -10.81 -1.00 -15.22
N TRP A 133 -11.71 -0.81 -16.19
CA TRP A 133 -11.37 -0.99 -17.60
C TRP A 133 -10.29 0.02 -18.04
N LEU A 134 -10.43 1.30 -17.63
CA LEU A 134 -9.41 2.32 -17.89
C LEU A 134 -8.08 2.02 -17.19
N GLU A 135 -8.10 1.50 -15.95
CA GLU A 135 -6.88 1.05 -15.25
C GLU A 135 -6.14 -0.03 -16.07
N GLY A 136 -6.90 -0.95 -16.69
CA GLY A 136 -6.34 -1.95 -17.61
C GLY A 136 -5.72 -1.33 -18.87
N GLN A 137 -6.36 -0.32 -19.46
CA GLN A 137 -5.83 0.40 -20.62
C GLN A 137 -4.57 1.21 -20.27
N ASP A 138 -4.58 1.95 -19.16
CA ASP A 138 -3.44 2.72 -18.65
C ASP A 138 -2.23 1.80 -18.44
N ARG A 139 -2.47 0.64 -17.83
CA ARG A 139 -1.43 -0.38 -17.62
C ARG A 139 -0.91 -0.95 -18.93
N ALA A 140 -1.78 -1.33 -19.86
CA ALA A 140 -1.36 -1.87 -21.16
C ALA A 140 -0.53 -0.86 -21.96
N GLN A 141 -0.88 0.42 -21.91
CA GLN A 141 -0.14 1.50 -22.54
C GLN A 141 1.25 1.69 -21.88
N ALA A 142 1.29 1.70 -20.55
CA ALA A 142 2.55 1.76 -19.79
C ALA A 142 3.46 0.56 -20.11
N ASP A 143 2.91 -0.65 -20.14
CA ASP A 143 3.65 -1.87 -20.44
C ASP A 143 4.17 -1.86 -21.88
N SER A 144 3.36 -1.43 -22.87
CA SER A 144 3.79 -1.31 -24.27
C SER A 144 4.98 -0.36 -24.43
N TYR A 145 5.01 0.74 -23.68
CA TYR A 145 6.12 1.69 -23.69
C TYR A 145 7.34 1.20 -22.92
N ALA A 146 7.14 0.68 -21.72
CA ALA A 146 8.23 0.32 -20.81
C ALA A 146 8.89 -1.02 -21.16
N ALA A 147 8.14 -2.00 -21.68
CA ALA A 147 8.65 -3.34 -21.97
C ALA A 147 9.95 -3.36 -22.80
N PRO A 148 10.08 -2.66 -23.94
CA PRO A 148 11.33 -2.70 -24.72
C PRO A 148 12.52 -2.09 -23.97
N ILE A 149 12.29 -1.05 -23.16
CA ILE A 149 13.34 -0.43 -22.34
C ILE A 149 13.78 -1.39 -21.24
N LEU A 150 12.82 -1.99 -20.55
CA LEU A 150 13.08 -2.90 -19.44
C LEU A 150 13.67 -4.24 -19.89
N GLN A 151 13.35 -4.73 -21.10
CA GLN A 151 13.97 -5.92 -21.67
C GLN A 151 15.47 -5.76 -21.89
N SER A 152 15.95 -4.54 -22.14
CA SER A 152 17.38 -4.22 -22.24
C SER A 152 18.07 -4.03 -20.88
N THR A 153 17.30 -4.06 -19.78
CA THR A 153 17.79 -3.90 -18.41
C THR A 153 18.08 -5.27 -17.81
N HIS A 154 19.33 -5.70 -17.87
CA HIS A 154 19.75 -7.03 -17.41
C HIS A 154 20.24 -7.02 -15.96
N SER A 155 20.71 -5.88 -15.48
CA SER A 155 21.29 -5.72 -14.15
C SER A 155 20.87 -4.41 -13.48
N LEU A 156 21.15 -4.31 -12.18
CA LEU A 156 21.01 -3.05 -11.43
C LEU A 156 21.86 -1.90 -12.00
N ASP A 157 22.92 -2.20 -12.75
CA ASP A 157 23.80 -1.19 -13.34
C ASP A 157 23.22 -0.53 -14.60
N ASP A 158 22.25 -1.18 -15.24
CA ASP A 158 21.56 -0.66 -16.42
C ASP A 158 20.43 0.30 -16.05
N LEU A 159 20.00 0.31 -14.77
CA LEU A 159 18.88 1.10 -14.27
C LEU A 159 18.98 2.61 -14.53
N PRO A 160 20.13 3.29 -14.34
CA PRO A 160 20.22 4.73 -14.60
C PRO A 160 19.91 5.09 -16.05
N LYS A 161 20.38 4.26 -17.00
CA LYS A 161 20.12 4.43 -18.43
C LYS A 161 18.66 4.16 -18.75
N ALA A 162 18.09 3.09 -18.22
CA ALA A 162 16.67 2.75 -18.39
C ALA A 162 15.75 3.85 -17.86
N LEU A 163 16.02 4.39 -16.67
CA LEU A 163 15.28 5.50 -16.08
C LEU A 163 15.39 6.77 -16.92
N THR A 164 16.57 7.08 -17.46
CA THR A 164 16.76 8.22 -18.36
C THR A 164 15.89 8.07 -19.61
N GLN A 165 15.84 6.87 -20.20
CA GLN A 165 14.98 6.59 -21.36
C GLN A 165 13.49 6.70 -21.02
N LEU A 166 13.06 6.12 -19.90
CA LEU A 166 11.67 6.20 -19.43
C LEU A 166 11.23 7.66 -19.19
N LYS A 167 12.11 8.50 -18.62
CA LYS A 167 11.86 9.92 -18.32
C LYS A 167 12.00 10.84 -19.53
N SER A 168 12.69 10.41 -20.60
CA SER A 168 13.03 11.27 -21.75
C SER A 168 11.84 11.72 -22.60
N ARG A 169 10.65 11.11 -22.44
CA ARG A 169 9.44 11.53 -23.15
C ARG A 169 8.59 12.48 -22.30
N PRO A 170 8.40 13.74 -22.71
CA PRO A 170 7.71 14.76 -21.92
C PRO A 170 6.17 14.61 -21.86
N ALA A 171 5.58 13.47 -22.24
CA ALA A 171 4.15 13.39 -22.56
C ALA A 171 3.41 12.11 -22.15
N TYR A 172 3.90 11.32 -21.19
CA TYR A 172 3.12 10.15 -20.71
C TYR A 172 2.49 10.41 -19.34
N LYS A 173 1.19 10.72 -19.36
CA LYS A 173 0.32 10.93 -18.19
C LYS A 173 -0.27 9.62 -17.69
N SER A 174 0.54 8.55 -17.69
CA SER A 174 0.09 7.27 -17.16
C SER A 174 0.45 7.20 -15.68
N GLN A 175 -0.55 6.91 -14.85
CA GLN A 175 -0.31 6.67 -13.44
C GLN A 175 0.49 5.38 -13.26
N ALA A 176 0.18 4.34 -14.05
CA ALA A 176 0.94 3.09 -14.06
C ALA A 176 2.42 3.29 -14.41
N LEU A 177 2.73 4.08 -15.45
CA LEU A 177 4.12 4.39 -15.79
C LEU A 177 4.81 5.23 -14.71
N SER A 178 4.11 6.20 -14.12
CA SER A 178 4.65 7.03 -13.04
C SER A 178 5.01 6.19 -11.81
N ASN A 179 4.13 5.26 -11.43
CA ASN A 179 4.38 4.32 -10.34
C ASN A 179 5.59 3.43 -10.65
N LEU A 180 5.68 2.89 -11.87
CA LEU A 180 6.82 2.10 -12.33
C LEU A 180 8.14 2.87 -12.26
N VAL A 181 8.17 4.12 -12.76
CA VAL A 181 9.37 4.97 -12.72
C VAL A 181 9.78 5.28 -11.29
N ASN A 182 8.83 5.64 -10.42
CA ASN A 182 9.09 5.88 -9.01
C ASN A 182 9.65 4.62 -8.30
N GLY A 183 9.10 3.45 -8.61
CA GLY A 183 9.57 2.17 -8.10
C GLY A 183 11.01 1.85 -8.53
N LEU A 184 11.33 2.05 -9.80
CA LEU A 184 12.68 1.85 -10.34
C LEU A 184 13.69 2.89 -9.84
N GLU A 185 13.26 4.14 -9.67
CA GLU A 185 14.09 5.21 -9.13
C GLU A 185 14.49 4.94 -7.67
N ALA A 186 13.57 4.42 -6.86
CA ALA A 186 13.88 4.00 -5.51
C ALA A 186 14.92 2.85 -5.50
N VAL A 187 14.81 1.88 -6.41
CA VAL A 187 15.80 0.79 -6.57
C VAL A 187 17.17 1.35 -6.95
N CYS A 188 17.20 2.22 -7.96
CA CYS A 188 18.41 2.83 -8.48
C CYS A 188 19.14 3.65 -7.41
N LYS A 189 18.41 4.49 -6.67
CA LYS A 189 18.97 5.32 -5.59
C LYS A 189 19.60 4.47 -4.50
N ALA A 190 18.92 3.41 -4.07
CA ALA A 190 19.44 2.49 -3.06
C ALA A 190 20.69 1.74 -3.54
N HIS A 191 20.71 1.30 -4.80
CA HIS A 191 21.87 0.64 -5.41
C HIS A 191 23.09 1.57 -5.50
N LEU A 192 22.90 2.82 -5.96
CA LEU A 192 23.98 3.80 -6.04
C LEU A 192 24.55 4.12 -4.65
N ALA A 193 23.68 4.37 -3.67
CA ALA A 193 24.13 4.61 -2.29
C ALA A 193 24.89 3.40 -1.71
N PHE A 194 24.45 2.17 -2.00
CA PHE A 194 25.15 0.96 -1.60
C PHE A 194 26.55 0.86 -2.24
N LYS A 195 26.67 1.17 -3.54
CA LYS A 195 27.95 1.20 -4.26
C LYS A 195 28.92 2.26 -3.72
N GLU A 196 28.40 3.42 -3.35
CA GLU A 196 29.17 4.50 -2.72
C GLU A 196 29.54 4.17 -1.26
N GLY A 197 28.98 3.11 -0.69
CA GLY A 197 29.23 2.68 0.67
C GLY A 197 28.56 3.55 1.73
N VAL A 198 27.57 4.35 1.33
CA VAL A 198 26.84 5.28 2.20
C VAL A 198 25.68 4.55 2.87
N ALA A 199 25.36 4.94 4.11
CA ALA A 199 24.18 4.42 4.78
C ALA A 199 22.92 4.83 4.03
N THR A 200 22.02 3.88 3.78
CA THR A 200 20.76 4.14 3.08
C THR A 200 19.65 3.26 3.64
N THR A 201 18.42 3.78 3.63
CA THR A 201 17.24 3.02 4.04
C THR A 201 16.50 2.59 2.79
N LEU A 202 16.18 1.29 2.69
CA LEU A 202 15.24 0.81 1.70
C LEU A 202 13.83 1.26 2.12
N PRO A 203 13.13 2.08 1.32
CA PRO A 203 11.88 2.70 1.76
C PRO A 203 10.80 1.65 2.12
N PRO A 204 9.96 1.88 3.14
CA PRO A 204 8.84 0.97 3.46
C PRO A 204 7.79 0.91 2.34
N THR A 205 7.56 2.05 1.67
CA THR A 205 6.65 2.22 0.52
C THR A 205 7.18 1.61 -0.78
N TYR A 206 8.38 1.04 -0.77
CA TYR A 206 8.97 0.30 -1.88
C TYR A 206 8.14 -0.94 -2.28
N TRP A 207 7.10 -1.28 -1.52
CA TRP A 207 6.36 -2.52 -1.67
C TRP A 207 4.83 -2.34 -1.65
N GLN A 208 4.34 -1.12 -1.44
CA GLN A 208 2.90 -0.83 -1.41
C GLN A 208 2.45 -0.25 -2.75
N THR A 209 1.35 -0.82 -3.25
CA THR A 209 0.50 -0.36 -4.36
C THR A 209 1.03 -0.56 -5.79
N GLY A 210 0.59 -1.65 -6.44
CA GLY A 210 0.44 -1.72 -7.90
C GLY A 210 1.56 -2.39 -8.70
N ASP A 211 2.76 -2.57 -8.12
CA ASP A 211 3.92 -3.11 -8.84
C ASP A 211 3.87 -4.64 -9.00
N THR A 212 3.02 -5.09 -9.91
CA THR A 212 3.01 -6.45 -10.46
C THR A 212 3.95 -6.58 -11.66
N ASN A 213 4.83 -5.61 -11.89
CA ASN A 213 5.80 -5.69 -12.97
C ASN A 213 6.95 -6.65 -12.57
N PRO A 214 7.10 -7.79 -13.26
CA PRO A 214 8.04 -8.84 -12.86
C PRO A 214 9.50 -8.39 -12.90
N ILE A 215 9.84 -7.40 -13.72
CA ILE A 215 11.22 -6.88 -13.83
C ILE A 215 11.56 -6.07 -12.58
N VAL A 216 10.63 -5.26 -12.08
CA VAL A 216 10.80 -4.54 -10.82
C VAL A 216 10.99 -5.55 -9.69
N THR A 217 10.13 -6.56 -9.58
CA THR A 217 10.27 -7.63 -8.58
C THR A 217 11.63 -8.32 -8.64
N ARG A 218 12.10 -8.67 -9.85
CA ARG A 218 13.42 -9.29 -10.06
C ARG A 218 14.56 -8.39 -9.59
N LEU A 219 14.60 -7.14 -10.05
CA LEU A 219 15.66 -6.18 -9.70
C LEU A 219 15.67 -5.87 -8.20
N ARG A 220 14.50 -5.84 -7.57
CA ARG A 220 14.38 -5.70 -6.11
C ARG A 220 14.99 -6.89 -5.37
N ALA A 221 14.73 -8.13 -5.83
CA ALA A 221 15.33 -9.32 -5.26
C ALA A 221 16.86 -9.35 -5.46
N GLU A 222 17.35 -8.95 -6.64
CA GLU A 222 18.79 -8.78 -6.91
C GLU A 222 19.43 -7.78 -5.94
N LEU A 223 18.79 -6.61 -5.71
CA LEU A 223 19.28 -5.62 -4.76
C LEU A 223 19.30 -6.18 -3.33
N LEU A 224 18.25 -6.87 -2.90
CA LEU A 224 18.19 -7.47 -1.56
C LEU A 224 19.34 -8.46 -1.33
N LEU A 225 19.59 -9.36 -2.27
CA LEU A 225 20.71 -10.30 -2.18
C LEU A 225 22.06 -9.58 -2.12
N LEU A 226 22.20 -8.44 -2.81
CA LEU A 226 23.42 -7.64 -2.77
C LEU A 226 23.64 -6.96 -1.41
N VAL A 227 22.58 -6.43 -0.78
CA VAL A 227 22.69 -5.59 0.43
C VAL A 227 22.50 -6.34 1.74
N LEU A 228 21.80 -7.47 1.74
CA LEU A 228 21.54 -8.27 2.94
C LEU A 228 22.81 -8.70 3.67
N PRO A 229 23.89 -9.15 3.00
CA PRO A 229 25.13 -9.48 3.71
C PRO A 229 25.71 -8.30 4.50
N ARG A 230 25.54 -7.06 4.02
CA ARG A 230 25.94 -5.83 4.73
C ARG A 230 25.08 -5.59 5.96
N ILE A 231 23.76 -5.71 5.80
CA ILE A 231 22.78 -5.55 6.88
C ILE A 231 23.05 -6.58 8.00
N LEU A 232 23.36 -7.81 7.61
CA LEU A 232 23.66 -8.91 8.52
C LEU A 232 25.12 -8.91 9.03
N GLY A 233 25.98 -8.04 8.50
CA GLY A 233 27.40 -7.93 8.87
C GLY A 233 28.23 -9.19 8.54
N VAL A 234 27.87 -9.91 7.48
CA VAL A 234 28.49 -11.18 7.05
C VAL A 234 29.03 -11.12 5.61
N GLU A 235 29.24 -9.91 5.06
CA GLU A 235 29.67 -9.71 3.66
C GLU A 235 30.85 -10.58 3.23
N GLN A 236 31.83 -10.76 4.13
CA GLN A 236 33.06 -11.50 3.83
C GLN A 236 32.98 -12.99 4.18
N THR A 237 32.08 -13.37 5.10
CA THR A 237 32.04 -14.73 5.65
C THR A 237 30.98 -15.58 4.99
N ASP A 238 29.81 -15.00 4.71
CA ASP A 238 28.63 -15.75 4.26
C ASP A 238 27.85 -14.99 3.18
N PRO A 239 28.45 -14.73 2.00
CA PRO A 239 27.74 -14.14 0.87
C PRO A 239 26.62 -15.07 0.36
N PRO A 240 25.66 -14.55 -0.43
CA PRO A 240 24.65 -15.37 -1.08
C PRO A 240 25.28 -16.33 -2.09
N LYS A 241 24.71 -17.53 -2.22
CA LYS A 241 25.13 -18.52 -3.21
C LYS A 241 24.53 -18.20 -4.57
N THR A 242 25.16 -18.68 -5.63
CA THR A 242 24.62 -18.55 -6.99
C THR A 242 23.23 -19.18 -7.09
N GLY A 243 22.24 -18.39 -7.54
CA GLY A 243 20.86 -18.84 -7.70
C GLY A 243 20.05 -18.93 -6.38
N GLU A 244 20.61 -18.51 -5.26
CA GLU A 244 19.91 -18.45 -3.97
C GLU A 244 18.85 -17.35 -3.99
N THR A 245 17.64 -17.66 -3.54
CA THR A 245 16.59 -16.64 -3.36
C THR A 245 16.82 -15.84 -2.07
N VAL A 246 16.14 -14.71 -1.91
CA VAL A 246 16.18 -13.92 -0.67
C VAL A 246 15.76 -14.77 0.54
N ASP A 247 14.72 -15.58 0.37
CA ASP A 247 14.17 -16.44 1.42
C ASP A 247 15.17 -17.55 1.80
N ASP A 248 15.75 -18.21 0.80
CA ASP A 248 16.77 -19.25 1.02
C ASP A 248 17.98 -18.69 1.76
N TYR A 249 18.43 -17.48 1.39
CA TYR A 249 19.54 -16.80 2.05
C TYR A 249 19.25 -16.53 3.53
N LEU A 250 18.08 -15.97 3.83
CA LEU A 250 17.68 -15.66 5.21
C LEU A 250 17.48 -16.91 6.06
N MET A 251 16.90 -17.98 5.50
CA MET A 251 16.79 -19.27 6.17
C MET A 251 18.15 -19.89 6.47
N ARG A 252 19.09 -19.82 5.52
CA ARG A 252 20.46 -20.28 5.74
C ARG A 252 21.17 -19.46 6.83
N MET A 253 21.01 -18.14 6.82
CA MET A 253 21.62 -17.27 7.84
C MET A 253 21.06 -17.54 9.23
N ARG A 254 19.76 -17.80 9.35
CA ARG A 254 19.14 -18.24 10.59
C ARG A 254 19.75 -19.55 11.09
N ALA A 255 19.82 -20.57 10.24
CA ALA A 255 20.38 -21.87 10.61
C ALA A 255 21.85 -21.74 11.05
N ALA A 256 22.65 -20.96 10.31
CA ALA A 256 24.04 -20.68 10.65
C ALA A 256 24.17 -19.95 11.99
N ALA A 257 23.32 -18.95 12.25
CA ALA A 257 23.31 -18.20 13.49
C ALA A 257 22.99 -19.08 14.71
N VAL A 258 21.98 -19.95 14.59
CA VAL A 258 21.63 -20.92 15.65
C VAL A 258 22.78 -21.89 15.89
N ALA A 259 23.35 -22.49 14.83
CA ALA A 259 24.44 -23.44 14.94
C ALA A 259 25.71 -22.84 15.57
N ARG A 260 26.03 -21.58 15.24
CA ARG A 260 27.19 -20.84 15.78
C ARG A 260 26.92 -20.21 17.15
N ARG A 261 25.67 -20.26 17.65
CA ARG A 261 25.20 -19.48 18.79
C ARG A 261 25.45 -17.97 18.64
N ASP A 262 25.42 -17.48 17.40
CA ASP A 262 25.53 -16.06 17.06
C ASP A 262 24.15 -15.41 17.10
N PHE A 263 23.79 -14.99 18.31
CA PHE A 263 22.48 -14.44 18.62
C PHE A 263 22.24 -13.04 18.05
N GLU A 264 23.31 -12.28 17.80
CA GLU A 264 23.24 -10.97 17.15
C GLU A 264 22.96 -11.13 15.65
N LEU A 265 23.60 -12.10 14.99
CA LEU A 265 23.25 -12.47 13.61
C LEU A 265 21.80 -12.98 13.52
N LEU A 266 21.37 -13.82 14.47
CA LEU A 266 19.99 -14.33 14.51
C LEU A 266 18.99 -13.17 14.64
N SER A 267 19.26 -12.21 15.53
CA SER A 267 18.43 -11.02 15.70
C SER A 267 18.31 -10.22 14.41
N ARG A 268 19.43 -9.90 13.77
CA ARG A 268 19.45 -9.11 12.52
C ARG A 268 18.73 -9.85 11.39
N THR A 269 18.91 -11.16 11.30
CA THR A 269 18.26 -12.01 10.28
C THR A 269 16.73 -12.01 10.45
N ILE A 270 16.24 -12.23 11.66
CA ILE A 270 14.81 -12.27 11.95
C ILE A 270 14.16 -10.89 11.79
N SER A 271 14.85 -9.82 12.20
CA SER A 271 14.41 -8.44 11.96
C SER A 271 14.32 -8.11 10.47
N ALA A 272 15.36 -8.45 9.69
CA ALA A 272 15.38 -8.18 8.26
C ALA A 272 14.24 -8.90 7.54
N ALA A 273 14.05 -10.19 7.83
CA ALA A 273 13.01 -10.97 7.19
C ALA A 273 11.58 -10.56 7.59
N ARG A 274 11.39 -10.08 8.83
CA ARG A 274 10.11 -9.48 9.24
C ARG A 274 9.79 -8.26 8.40
N GLU A 275 10.75 -7.35 8.25
CA GLU A 275 10.59 -6.11 7.48
C GLU A 275 10.32 -6.40 6.00
N ILE A 276 11.02 -7.39 5.44
CA ILE A 276 10.77 -7.89 4.07
C ILE A 276 9.35 -8.46 3.96
N SER A 277 8.96 -9.34 4.89
CA SER A 277 7.63 -9.99 4.87
C SER A 277 6.48 -9.01 4.99
N SER A 278 6.56 -8.09 5.95
CA SER A 278 5.52 -7.07 6.21
C SER A 278 5.33 -6.15 5.02
N SER A 279 6.34 -6.04 4.17
CA SER A 279 6.32 -5.17 3.01
C SER A 279 5.92 -5.92 1.74
N ILE A 280 6.38 -7.15 1.51
CA ILE A 280 6.17 -7.91 0.26
C ILE A 280 4.80 -8.61 0.20
N ALA A 281 4.36 -9.25 1.28
CA ALA A 281 3.39 -10.33 1.15
C ALA A 281 1.95 -9.96 1.57
N GLY A 282 1.70 -8.67 1.80
CA GLY A 282 0.42 -8.18 2.32
C GLY A 282 0.14 -8.69 3.75
N PRO A 283 -0.99 -8.29 4.36
CA PRO A 283 -1.37 -8.74 5.69
C PRO A 283 -1.52 -10.27 5.72
N GLY A 284 -0.73 -10.96 6.55
CA GLY A 284 -0.93 -12.39 6.87
C GLY A 284 0.01 -13.39 6.20
N GLN A 285 0.82 -13.00 5.22
CA GLN A 285 1.90 -13.83 4.71
C GLN A 285 3.22 -13.40 5.36
N SER A 286 3.70 -14.20 6.30
CA SER A 286 4.97 -13.92 6.96
C SER A 286 5.95 -15.04 6.68
N LEU A 287 7.11 -14.69 6.12
CA LEU A 287 8.21 -15.64 5.91
C LEU A 287 8.68 -16.23 7.25
N ILE A 288 8.50 -15.50 8.36
CA ILE A 288 9.06 -15.82 9.68
C ILE A 288 8.09 -15.47 10.85
N GLY A 289 6.77 -15.53 10.62
CA GLY A 289 5.79 -14.88 11.50
C GLY A 289 5.79 -15.34 12.95
N GLN A 290 5.76 -16.65 13.18
CA GLN A 290 5.83 -17.17 14.54
C GLN A 290 7.23 -17.04 15.14
N ASP A 291 8.29 -17.14 14.32
CA ASP A 291 9.65 -17.12 14.87
C ASP A 291 10.05 -15.76 15.42
N TYR A 292 9.49 -14.66 14.89
CA TYR A 292 9.74 -13.32 15.45
C TYR A 292 9.24 -13.19 16.89
N THR A 293 8.01 -13.64 17.16
CA THR A 293 7.42 -13.57 18.50
C THR A 293 8.17 -14.46 19.48
N SER A 294 8.49 -15.69 19.08
CA SER A 294 9.23 -16.63 19.94
C SER A 294 10.66 -16.17 20.21
N PHE A 295 11.30 -15.55 19.22
CA PHE A 295 12.61 -14.90 19.38
C PHE A 295 12.55 -13.71 20.36
N LEU A 296 11.49 -12.88 20.29
CA LEU A 296 11.33 -11.77 21.22
C LEU A 296 11.18 -12.23 22.68
N TYR A 297 10.39 -13.28 22.93
CA TYR A 297 10.28 -13.85 24.28
C TYR A 297 11.62 -14.38 24.79
N TRP A 298 12.39 -15.04 23.93
CA TRP A 298 13.71 -15.51 24.33
C TRP A 298 14.67 -14.37 24.64
N ARG A 299 14.67 -13.28 23.86
CA ARG A 299 15.48 -12.08 24.12
C ARG A 299 15.03 -11.35 25.39
N GLU A 300 13.72 -11.31 25.65
CA GLU A 300 13.16 -10.81 26.91
C GLU A 300 13.68 -11.62 28.10
N GLY A 301 13.70 -12.95 27.99
CA GLY A 301 14.25 -13.86 29.00
C GLY A 301 15.72 -13.55 29.33
N GLN A 302 16.56 -13.40 28.31
CA GLN A 302 17.97 -13.02 28.51
C GLN A 302 18.14 -11.67 29.21
N ASN A 303 17.36 -10.66 28.81
CA ASN A 303 17.45 -9.33 29.39
C ASN A 303 16.98 -9.31 30.85
N ALA A 304 15.90 -10.03 31.16
CA ALA A 304 15.41 -10.18 32.53
C ALA A 304 16.44 -10.91 33.41
N GLU A 305 17.05 -11.98 32.89
CA GLU A 305 18.08 -12.73 33.59
C GLU A 305 19.33 -11.88 33.88
N ARG A 306 19.82 -11.10 32.90
CA ARG A 306 20.91 -10.13 33.10
C ARG A 306 20.56 -9.06 34.13
N ALA A 307 19.29 -8.67 34.21
CA ALA A 307 18.77 -7.74 35.20
C ALA A 307 18.49 -8.39 36.56
N LYS A 308 18.83 -9.67 36.76
CA LYS A 308 18.56 -10.46 37.98
C LYS A 308 17.06 -10.56 38.32
N ARG A 309 16.21 -10.50 37.30
CA ARG A 309 14.75 -10.63 37.38
C ARG A 309 14.35 -12.05 36.95
N PHE A 310 14.59 -13.01 37.84
CA PHE A 310 14.55 -14.44 37.49
C PHE A 310 13.14 -14.99 37.27
N PHE A 311 12.12 -14.43 37.94
CA PHE A 311 10.73 -14.75 37.68
C PHE A 311 10.33 -14.41 36.24
N GLU A 312 10.63 -13.17 35.81
CA GLU A 312 10.35 -12.70 34.45
C GLU A 312 11.18 -13.45 33.41
N ALA A 313 12.43 -13.79 33.73
CA ALA A 313 13.28 -14.60 32.87
C ALA A 313 12.68 -15.99 32.62
N ALA A 314 12.29 -16.70 33.69
CA ALA A 314 11.68 -18.03 33.59
C ALA A 314 10.35 -17.98 32.81
N LEU A 315 9.52 -16.95 33.05
CA LEU A 315 8.27 -16.75 32.33
C LEU A 315 8.49 -16.54 30.83
N ALA A 316 9.42 -15.65 30.47
CA ALA A 316 9.72 -15.33 29.07
C ALA A 316 10.34 -16.52 28.33
N TYR A 317 11.28 -17.23 28.95
CA TYR A 317 11.85 -18.46 28.38
C TYR A 317 10.80 -19.54 28.12
N ARG A 318 9.87 -19.74 29.04
CA ARG A 318 8.79 -20.71 28.83
C ARG A 318 7.79 -20.30 27.77
N ARG A 319 7.50 -19.00 27.60
CA ARG A 319 6.71 -18.48 26.46
C ARG A 319 7.41 -18.67 25.12
N ALA A 320 8.74 -18.55 25.11
CA ALA A 320 9.53 -18.87 23.93
C ALA A 320 9.44 -20.36 23.58
N LEU A 321 9.46 -21.26 24.57
CA LEU A 321 9.28 -22.70 24.37
C LEU A 321 7.84 -23.10 24.00
N SER A 322 6.83 -22.45 24.57
CA SER A 322 5.42 -22.74 24.22
C SER A 322 5.09 -22.34 22.78
N SER A 323 5.89 -21.44 22.22
CA SER A 323 5.82 -20.99 20.83
C SER A 323 7.04 -21.50 20.04
N ALA A 324 7.64 -22.63 20.44
CA ALA A 324 8.92 -23.07 19.89
C ALA A 324 8.86 -23.21 18.37
N THR A 325 9.78 -22.52 17.72
CA THR A 325 10.03 -22.62 16.28
C THR A 325 11.50 -22.96 16.05
N PRO A 326 11.92 -23.33 14.83
CA PRO A 326 13.33 -23.61 14.55
C PRO A 326 14.31 -22.44 14.79
N ALA A 327 13.85 -21.26 15.21
CA ALA A 327 14.69 -20.09 15.52
C ALA A 327 15.00 -20.01 17.02
N VAL A 328 14.21 -20.71 17.84
CA VAL A 328 14.34 -20.69 19.28
C VAL A 328 15.40 -21.73 19.66
N PRO A 329 16.48 -21.35 20.36
CA PRO A 329 17.50 -22.32 20.78
C PRO A 329 16.99 -23.10 22.00
N VAL A 330 16.16 -24.12 21.74
CA VAL A 330 15.43 -24.91 22.76
C VAL A 330 16.36 -25.49 23.81
N GLU A 331 17.48 -26.09 23.40
CA GLU A 331 18.44 -26.70 24.32
C GLU A 331 19.09 -25.66 25.24
N PHE A 332 19.39 -24.47 24.71
CA PHE A 332 19.95 -23.38 25.51
C PHE A 332 18.94 -22.86 26.52
N ILE A 333 17.67 -22.71 26.11
CA ILE A 333 16.61 -22.27 27.01
C ILE A 333 16.38 -23.29 28.12
N GLY A 334 16.37 -24.58 27.80
CA GLY A 334 16.28 -25.65 28.81
C GLY A 334 17.39 -25.52 29.85
N GLN A 335 18.64 -25.38 29.42
CA GLN A 335 19.79 -25.21 30.33
C GLN A 335 19.66 -23.98 31.24
N ARG A 336 19.13 -22.85 30.72
CA ARG A 336 18.91 -21.64 31.55
C ARG A 336 17.76 -21.85 32.53
N LEU A 337 16.68 -22.50 32.12
CA LEU A 337 15.55 -22.80 33.00
C LEU A 337 15.97 -23.74 34.14
N ASP A 338 16.75 -24.78 33.86
CA ASP A 338 17.29 -25.69 34.89
C ASP A 338 18.19 -24.95 35.89
N ALA A 339 19.00 -24.00 35.39
CA ALA A 339 19.83 -23.16 36.25
C ALA A 339 18.99 -22.24 37.15
N ILE A 340 17.95 -21.61 36.60
CA ILE A 340 17.03 -20.76 37.36
C ILE A 340 16.25 -21.60 38.39
N GLU A 341 15.77 -22.79 38.05
CA GLU A 341 15.08 -23.68 38.98
C GLU A 341 15.96 -24.05 40.19
N LYS A 342 17.25 -24.31 39.93
CA LYS A 342 18.21 -24.66 40.97
C LYS A 342 18.61 -23.47 41.85
N GLU A 343 18.85 -22.31 41.26
CA GLU A 343 19.39 -21.12 41.94
C GLU A 343 18.28 -20.24 42.56
N HIS A 344 17.09 -20.25 41.96
CA HIS A 344 15.93 -19.39 42.25
C HIS A 344 14.60 -20.18 42.18
N PRO A 345 14.42 -21.21 43.04
CA PRO A 345 13.29 -22.16 42.95
C PRO A 345 11.92 -21.51 43.19
N ASP A 346 11.86 -20.48 44.04
CA ASP A 346 10.60 -19.78 44.36
C ASP A 346 10.11 -18.98 43.15
N GLU A 347 10.99 -18.22 42.51
CA GLU A 347 10.70 -17.46 41.29
C GLU A 347 10.32 -18.38 40.13
N PHE A 348 11.00 -19.52 39.98
CA PHE A 348 10.68 -20.53 38.98
C PHE A 348 9.28 -21.14 39.19
N THR A 349 8.94 -21.48 40.43
CA THR A 349 7.63 -22.04 40.79
C THR A 349 6.52 -21.02 40.55
N GLN A 350 6.74 -19.76 40.91
CA GLN A 350 5.78 -18.68 40.64
C GLN A 350 5.54 -18.51 39.14
N ALA A 351 6.60 -18.48 38.32
CA ALA A 351 6.48 -18.38 36.86
C ALA A 351 5.69 -19.58 36.28
N THR A 352 5.89 -20.77 36.85
CA THR A 352 5.14 -21.98 36.50
C THR A 352 3.65 -21.84 36.74
N GLU A 353 3.29 -21.34 37.91
CA GLU A 353 1.90 -21.18 38.29
C GLU A 353 1.18 -20.13 37.42
N VAL A 354 1.88 -19.04 37.07
CA VAL A 354 1.33 -18.00 36.18
C VAL A 354 1.05 -18.57 34.79
N ILE A 355 1.96 -19.36 34.21
CA ILE A 355 1.72 -19.99 32.90
C ILE A 355 0.55 -20.97 32.95
N ARG A 356 0.43 -21.75 34.04
CA ARG A 356 -0.67 -22.71 34.21
C ARG A 356 -2.03 -22.01 34.31
N ARG A 357 -2.09 -20.83 34.93
CA ARG A 357 -3.31 -20.03 35.10
C ARG A 357 -3.67 -19.23 33.85
N CYS A 358 -2.66 -18.75 33.12
CA CYS A 358 -2.84 -17.94 31.92
C CYS A 358 -2.73 -18.81 30.65
N ASN A 359 -3.80 -19.54 30.31
CA ASN A 359 -3.95 -20.18 28.99
C ASN A 359 -4.20 -19.17 27.83
N SER A 360 -3.93 -17.88 28.04
CA SER A 360 -4.24 -16.84 27.07
C SER A 360 -3.00 -16.46 26.25
N PRO A 361 -3.04 -16.58 24.91
CA PRO A 361 -1.91 -16.29 24.03
C PRO A 361 -1.61 -14.77 23.85
N ASP A 362 -2.32 -13.88 24.55
CA ASP A 362 -2.46 -12.48 24.13
C ASP A 362 -1.49 -11.44 24.72
N ILE A 363 -0.50 -11.85 25.54
CA ILE A 363 0.51 -10.89 26.01
C ILE A 363 1.66 -10.86 25.01
N ALA A 364 1.45 -10.17 23.89
CA ALA A 364 2.52 -9.90 22.92
C ALA A 364 3.72 -9.27 23.64
N PRO A 365 4.96 -9.75 23.39
CA PRO A 365 6.15 -9.17 24.01
C PRO A 365 6.26 -7.70 23.61
N ARG A 366 6.78 -6.84 24.51
CA ARG A 366 6.93 -5.41 24.18
C ARG A 366 7.74 -5.29 22.90
N GLY A 367 7.09 -4.79 21.85
CA GLY A 367 7.74 -4.52 20.58
C GLY A 367 8.87 -3.54 20.82
N TYR A 368 10.11 -3.97 20.60
CA TYR A 368 11.21 -3.03 20.45
C TYR A 368 10.87 -2.23 19.20
N GLY A 369 10.70 -0.92 19.36
CA GLY A 369 10.43 -0.02 18.24
C GLY A 369 11.64 -0.02 17.30
N THR A 370 11.64 -0.91 16.32
CA THR A 370 12.51 -0.77 15.16
C THR A 370 11.95 0.38 14.32
N PRO A 371 12.73 1.44 14.06
CA PRO A 371 12.34 2.41 13.04
C PRO A 371 12.08 1.64 11.74
N GLY A 372 10.97 1.96 11.05
CA GLY A 372 10.57 1.26 9.84
C GLY A 372 11.61 1.37 8.73
N GLY A 373 11.70 0.33 7.89
CA GLY A 373 12.62 0.22 6.77
C GLY A 373 13.91 -0.55 7.08
N LEU A 374 14.41 -1.29 6.10
CA LEU A 374 15.72 -1.94 6.17
C LEU A 374 16.82 -0.90 6.01
N THR A 375 17.62 -0.70 7.05
CA THR A 375 18.77 0.22 7.00
C THR A 375 20.03 -0.53 6.62
N ILE A 376 20.65 -0.10 5.53
CA ILE A 376 21.96 -0.55 5.07
C ILE A 376 23.01 0.32 5.77
N PRO A 377 23.91 -0.26 6.59
CA PRO A 377 24.95 0.50 7.26
C PRO A 377 26.03 0.97 6.29
N VAL A 378 26.83 1.97 6.70
CA VAL A 378 28.04 2.41 5.99
C VAL A 378 29.01 1.23 5.86
N VAL A 379 29.80 1.18 4.78
CA VAL A 379 30.91 0.21 4.66
C VAL A 379 31.83 0.34 5.85
N SER A 380 32.01 -0.74 6.62
CA SER A 380 32.99 -0.78 7.70
C SER A 380 34.38 -0.48 7.14
N PRO A 381 35.14 0.47 7.71
CA PRO A 381 36.51 0.72 7.28
C PRO A 381 37.30 -0.59 7.39
N ARG A 382 37.99 -0.96 6.32
CA ARG A 382 38.93 -2.09 6.31
C ARG A 382 39.86 -1.90 7.52
N PRO A 383 40.09 -2.91 8.38
CA PRO A 383 41.04 -2.76 9.47
C PRO A 383 42.38 -2.37 8.85
N THR A 384 42.85 -1.17 9.19
CA THR A 384 44.17 -0.68 8.81
C THR A 384 45.16 -1.76 9.23
N PRO A 385 45.98 -2.32 8.33
CA PRO A 385 47.00 -3.28 8.74
C PRO A 385 47.83 -2.60 9.84
N LEU A 386 47.86 -3.24 11.01
CA LEU A 386 48.69 -2.82 12.13
C LEU A 386 50.09 -2.56 11.58
N ARG A 387 50.49 -1.28 11.62
CA ARG A 387 51.80 -0.82 11.21
C ARG A 387 52.80 -1.61 12.04
N THR A 388 53.47 -2.59 11.45
CA THR A 388 54.56 -3.30 12.10
C THR A 388 55.61 -2.26 12.52
N PRO A 389 56.03 -2.23 13.79
CA PRO A 389 57.06 -1.30 14.23
C PRO A 389 58.32 -1.56 13.41
N SER A 390 58.86 -0.51 12.79
CA SER A 390 60.11 -0.58 12.04
C SER A 390 61.22 -1.12 12.95
N PRO A 391 62.07 -2.04 12.47
CA PRO A 391 63.16 -2.57 13.28
C PRO A 391 64.11 -1.43 13.64
N THR A 392 64.33 -1.29 14.95
CA THR A 392 65.28 -0.36 15.56
C THR A 392 66.68 -0.61 14.99
N ALA A 393 67.28 0.41 14.39
CA ALA A 393 68.67 0.36 13.95
C ALA A 393 69.58 0.11 15.15
N SER A 394 70.41 -0.93 15.06
CA SER A 394 71.46 -1.21 16.05
C SER A 394 72.54 -0.11 16.00
N PRO A 395 73.08 0.32 17.15
CA PRO A 395 74.17 1.29 17.18
C PRO A 395 75.45 0.60 16.69
N THR A 396 76.14 1.24 15.76
CA THR A 396 77.47 0.83 15.31
C THR A 396 78.51 1.47 16.24
N SER A 397 79.49 0.66 16.61
CA SER A 397 80.64 0.95 17.47
C SER A 397 81.56 2.03 16.93
#